data_AF-A0A0H3VAT7-F1
#
_entry.id   AF-A0A0H3VAT7-F1
#
_cell.length_a   1.000
_cell.length_b   1.000
_cell.length_c   1.000
_cell.angle_alpha   90.00
_cell.angle_beta   90.00
_cell.angle_gamma   90.00
#
_symmetry.space_group_name_H-M   'P 1'
#
loop_
_entity.id
_entity.type
_entity.pdbx_description
1 polymer ?
#
loop_
_entity_poly.entity_id
_entity_poly.type
_entity_poly.pdbx_seq_one_letter_code
_entity_poly.pdbx_strand_id
1 'polypeptide(L)'
;ACGLVKNLALMVYITVGSAAYPILEFLEEWGTENFEEISPAVIPQSTKIFVNGCWVGIHRDPDMLVKTLRRLRRRVDVNTEVGVVRDIQLKELRIYTDYGRCSRPLFIVEKQRLLIKKKHIETLQQRETAEEDGWHDLVAKGFIEYIDTEEEETTMISMTINDLVSARLNPEEAYAGTYTHCEIHPSLILGVCASIIPFPDHNQSPRNTYQSAMGKQAMGIYVTNYQLRMDTLAYVLYYPQKPLVTTRAMEHLHFRQLPAGINAIVAIACYSGYNQEDSVIMNQSSIDRGFFRSLFFRSYRDEEKKMGTLVKEDFGRPNRNETMGMRHGDYEKLDDDGLSPPGTRVSGEDVIIGKTSPIAQDESQGQASRYSKRDHSISLR
;
A
#
# COMPACT_ATOMS: atom_id res chain seq x y z
N ALA A 1 15.57 -8.79 0.72
CA ALA A 1 15.61 -7.46 1.37
C ALA A 1 14.85 -7.47 2.70
N CYS A 2 15.16 -8.41 3.60
CA CYS A 2 14.51 -8.52 4.92
C CYS A 2 14.82 -7.26 5.75
N GLY A 3 13.80 -6.62 6.33
CA GLY A 3 13.94 -5.40 7.14
C GLY A 3 14.17 -4.10 6.35
N LEU A 4 14.67 -4.17 5.12
CA LEU A 4 14.88 -3.00 4.24
C LEU A 4 13.60 -2.56 3.55
N VAL A 5 12.84 -3.50 2.99
CA VAL A 5 11.53 -3.21 2.38
C VAL A 5 10.46 -3.37 3.44
N LYS A 6 9.76 -2.27 3.75
CA LYS A 6 8.68 -2.20 4.72
C LYS A 6 7.37 -1.85 4.00
N ASN A 7 6.24 -2.19 4.62
CA ASN A 7 4.91 -1.84 4.12
C ASN A 7 4.20 -1.04 5.20
N LEU A 8 3.45 -0.01 4.79
CA LEU A 8 2.66 0.80 5.71
C LEU A 8 1.50 -0.02 6.31
N ALA A 9 1.14 0.31 7.55
CA ALA A 9 -0.07 -0.21 8.17
C ALA A 9 -1.31 0.52 7.63
N LEU A 10 -2.51 -0.05 7.83
CA LEU A 10 -3.74 0.39 7.16
C LEU A 10 -4.11 1.87 7.40
N MET A 11 -3.85 2.41 8.60
CA MET A 11 -4.23 3.78 8.98
C MET A 11 -3.05 4.73 9.12
N VAL A 12 -1.86 4.35 8.63
CA VAL A 12 -0.73 5.27 8.62
C VAL A 12 -0.96 6.36 7.58
N TYR A 13 -0.77 7.60 8.01
CA TYR A 13 -0.80 8.79 7.18
C TYR A 13 0.59 9.42 7.14
N ILE A 14 1.05 9.81 5.95
CA ILE A 14 2.31 10.50 5.76
C ILE A 14 2.03 11.99 5.63
N THR A 15 2.68 12.81 6.46
CA THR A 15 2.49 14.26 6.45
C THR A 15 2.94 14.86 5.12
N VAL A 16 2.15 15.81 4.60
CA VAL A 16 2.46 16.58 3.38
C VAL A 16 3.26 17.83 3.73
N GLY A 17 3.19 18.27 4.99
CA GLY A 17 3.90 19.42 5.52
C GLY A 17 3.07 20.70 5.42
N SER A 18 3.39 21.65 6.30
CA SER A 18 2.72 22.95 6.36
C SER A 18 3.72 24.08 6.57
N ALA A 19 3.32 25.29 6.17
CA ALA A 19 4.11 26.48 6.43
C ALA A 19 4.32 26.65 7.95
N ALA A 20 5.57 26.89 8.37
CA ALA A 20 5.91 27.13 9.77
C ALA A 20 5.60 28.57 10.21
N TYR A 21 5.46 29.49 9.26
CA TYR A 21 5.30 30.92 9.51
C TYR A 21 4.13 31.26 10.46
N PRO A 22 2.91 30.71 10.30
CA PRO A 22 1.82 30.99 11.24
C PRO A 22 2.09 30.50 12.67
N ILE A 23 2.91 29.46 12.83
CA ILE A 23 3.30 28.97 14.15
C ILE A 23 4.33 29.92 14.78
N LEU A 24 5.26 30.45 13.98
CA LEU A 24 6.24 31.41 14.46
C LEU A 24 5.56 32.71 14.94
N GLU A 25 4.64 33.27 14.14
CA GLU A 25 3.85 34.44 14.56
C GLU A 25 3.07 34.15 15.86
N PHE A 26 2.42 32.97 15.94
CA PHE A 26 1.71 32.57 17.16
C PHE A 26 2.63 32.47 18.38
N LEU A 27 3.85 31.95 18.22
CA LEU A 27 4.81 31.81 19.31
C LEU A 27 5.32 33.17 19.80
N GLU A 28 5.55 34.12 18.90
CA GLU A 28 5.92 35.50 19.24
C GLU A 28 4.81 36.20 20.03
N GLU A 29 3.55 36.05 19.61
CA GLU A 29 2.40 36.63 20.32
C GLU A 29 2.17 36.02 21.72
N TRP A 30 2.53 34.75 21.90
CA TRP A 30 2.31 34.00 23.15
C TRP A 30 3.50 34.01 24.11
N GLY A 31 4.35 35.05 24.05
CA GLY A 31 5.37 35.29 25.08
C GLY A 31 6.60 34.38 24.99
N THR A 32 6.93 33.92 23.78
CA THR A 32 8.25 33.33 23.51
C THR A 32 9.30 34.45 23.51
N GLU A 33 10.31 34.34 24.36
CA GLU A 33 11.40 35.32 24.43
C GLU A 33 12.46 34.98 23.36
N ASN A 34 12.77 35.95 22.50
CA ASN A 34 13.76 35.83 21.43
C ASN A 34 15.21 35.91 21.97
N PHE A 35 16.18 35.40 21.21
CA PHE A 35 17.60 35.39 21.64
C PHE A 35 18.17 36.77 21.93
N GLU A 36 17.67 37.80 21.26
CA GLU A 36 18.12 39.18 21.44
C GLU A 36 17.71 39.74 22.81
N GLU A 37 16.68 39.17 23.43
CA GLU A 37 16.06 39.68 24.66
C GLU A 37 16.47 38.88 25.91
N ILE A 38 17.09 37.70 25.74
CA ILE A 38 17.33 36.76 26.84
C ILE A 38 18.72 36.90 27.49
N SER A 39 18.72 36.84 28.82
CA SER A 39 19.94 36.64 29.60
C SER A 39 20.31 35.15 29.67
N PRO A 40 21.59 34.77 29.46
CA PRO A 40 22.04 33.38 29.59
C PRO A 40 21.73 32.72 30.93
N ALA A 41 21.50 33.51 32.00
CA ALA A 41 21.17 33.00 33.33
C ALA A 41 19.76 32.40 33.42
N VAL A 42 18.84 32.79 32.52
CA VAL A 42 17.42 32.37 32.55
C VAL A 42 17.18 31.07 31.78
N ILE A 43 18.11 30.72 30.87
CA ILE A 43 18.02 29.55 29.98
C ILE A 43 17.89 28.22 30.77
N PRO A 44 18.65 27.95 31.85
CA PRO A 44 18.53 26.68 32.57
C PRO A 44 17.19 26.46 33.27
N GLN A 45 16.46 27.55 33.57
CA GLN A 45 15.17 27.50 34.26
C GLN A 45 14.01 27.42 33.27
N SER A 46 14.19 27.94 32.06
CA SER A 46 13.17 28.03 31.02
C SER A 46 13.16 26.82 30.09
N THR A 47 12.08 26.67 29.32
CA THR A 47 11.96 25.62 28.31
C THR A 47 12.39 26.15 26.95
N LYS A 48 13.25 25.41 26.25
CA LYS A 48 13.72 25.75 24.91
C LYS A 48 12.66 25.37 23.87
N ILE A 49 12.34 26.28 22.95
CA ILE A 49 11.36 26.03 21.88
C ILE A 49 12.08 25.83 20.55
N PHE A 50 11.84 24.68 19.93
CA PHE A 50 12.34 24.33 18.61
C PHE A 50 11.19 24.23 17.61
N VAL A 51 11.37 24.82 16.43
CA VAL A 51 10.47 24.67 15.29
C VAL A 51 11.28 24.12 14.12
N ASN A 52 10.95 22.91 13.66
CA ASN A 52 11.68 22.20 12.59
C ASN A 52 13.20 22.10 12.83
N GLY A 53 13.61 21.93 14.10
CA GLY A 53 15.01 21.85 14.51
C GLY A 53 15.71 23.20 14.73
N CYS A 54 15.11 24.32 14.31
CA CYS A 54 15.61 25.65 14.63
C CYS A 54 15.20 26.01 16.06
N TRP A 55 16.16 26.35 16.92
CA TRP A 55 15.86 26.94 18.23
C TRP A 55 15.35 28.36 17.99
N VAL A 56 14.09 28.63 18.35
CA VAL A 56 13.42 29.92 18.11
C VAL A 56 13.54 30.84 19.32
N GLY A 57 13.39 30.29 20.53
CA GLY A 57 13.46 31.07 21.75
C GLY A 57 13.26 30.22 23.00
N ILE A 58 12.93 30.88 24.10
CA ILE A 58 12.61 30.23 25.37
C ILE A 58 11.24 30.63 25.88
N HIS A 59 10.63 29.78 26.69
CA HIS A 59 9.34 30.06 27.32
C HIS A 59 9.33 29.57 28.76
N ARG A 60 8.73 30.37 29.64
CA ARG A 60 8.71 30.12 31.10
C ARG A 60 7.60 29.16 31.52
N ASP A 61 6.44 29.20 30.85
CA ASP A 61 5.29 28.33 31.09
C ASP A 61 4.93 27.44 29.88
N PRO A 62 5.71 26.37 29.61
CA PRO A 62 5.45 25.49 28.47
C PRO A 62 4.14 24.69 28.61
N ASP A 63 3.62 24.50 29.83
CA ASP A 63 2.40 23.74 30.09
C ASP A 63 1.18 24.41 29.46
N MET A 64 1.06 25.73 29.65
CA MET A 64 -0.01 26.52 29.06
C MET A 64 0.12 26.54 27.53
N LEU A 65 1.33 26.75 27.02
CA LEU A 65 1.59 26.82 25.57
C LEU A 65 1.20 25.53 24.86
N VAL A 66 1.62 24.37 25.37
CA VAL A 66 1.28 23.06 24.78
C VAL A 66 -0.21 22.79 24.81
N LYS A 67 -0.90 23.13 25.91
CA LYS A 67 -2.37 23.00 26.00
C LYS A 67 -3.08 23.87 24.97
N THR A 68 -2.60 25.10 24.77
CA THR A 68 -3.17 26.01 23.77
C THR A 68 -2.91 25.51 22.35
N LEU A 69 -1.68 25.11 22.02
CA LEU A 69 -1.32 24.56 20.70
C LEU A 69 -2.14 23.31 20.36
N ARG A 70 -2.25 22.36 21.29
CA ARG A 70 -3.10 21.17 21.09
C ARG A 70 -4.57 21.52 20.92
N ARG A 71 -5.07 22.52 21.65
CA ARG A 71 -6.46 22.99 21.49
C ARG A 71 -6.70 23.64 20.12
N LEU A 72 -5.75 24.43 19.62
CA LEU A 72 -5.83 25.03 18.28
C LEU A 72 -5.77 23.96 17.19
N ARG A 73 -4.86 22.97 17.34
CA ARG A 73 -4.77 21.81 16.45
C ARG A 73 -6.10 21.03 16.39
N ARG A 74 -6.72 20.77 17.55
CA ARG A 74 -8.00 20.04 17.65
C ARG A 74 -9.20 20.81 17.09
N ARG A 75 -9.08 22.12 16.87
CA ARG A 75 -10.10 22.96 16.22
C ARG A 75 -9.81 23.21 14.73
N VAL A 76 -8.71 22.67 14.21
CA VAL A 76 -8.22 22.89 12.84
C VAL A 76 -7.82 24.35 12.58
N ASP A 77 -7.62 25.14 13.63
CA ASP A 77 -7.01 26.48 13.52
C ASP A 77 -5.52 26.36 13.14
N VAL A 78 -4.88 25.30 13.62
CA VAL A 78 -3.55 24.85 13.21
C VAL A 78 -3.72 23.53 12.44
N ASN A 79 -2.90 23.33 11.40
CA ASN A 79 -2.95 22.11 10.62
C ASN A 79 -2.80 20.87 11.52
N THR A 80 -3.66 19.86 11.30
CA THR A 80 -3.72 18.63 12.08
C THR A 80 -2.43 17.80 12.00
N GLU A 81 -1.59 18.05 10.99
CA GLU A 81 -0.29 17.39 10.80
C GLU A 81 0.84 17.92 11.69
N VAL A 82 0.63 19.07 12.34
CA VAL A 82 1.67 19.69 13.18
C VAL A 82 1.92 18.83 14.40
N GLY A 83 3.14 18.33 14.55
CA GLY A 83 3.58 17.56 15.71
C GLY A 83 3.97 18.48 16.86
N VAL A 84 3.50 18.19 18.08
CA VAL A 84 3.80 18.99 19.27
C VAL A 84 4.34 18.08 20.37
N VAL A 85 5.66 18.12 20.58
CA VAL A 85 6.37 17.21 21.48
C VAL A 85 6.96 18.01 22.63
N ARG A 86 6.58 17.65 23.86
CA ARG A 86 7.13 18.27 25.07
C ARG A 86 7.94 17.25 25.85
N ASP A 87 9.26 17.45 25.85
CA ASP A 87 10.18 16.72 26.70
C ASP A 87 10.36 17.46 28.04
N ILE A 88 9.79 16.87 29.09
CA ILE A 88 9.83 17.43 30.44
C ILE A 88 11.24 17.32 31.06
N GLN A 89 12.00 16.27 30.72
CA GLN A 89 13.32 16.03 31.29
C GLN A 89 14.37 16.97 30.70
N LEU A 90 14.36 17.12 29.37
CA LEU A 90 15.30 18.01 28.67
C LEU A 90 14.89 19.49 28.70
N LYS A 91 13.67 19.78 29.20
CA LYS A 91 13.03 21.10 29.13
C LYS A 91 13.01 21.63 27.70
N GLU A 92 12.48 20.82 26.79
CA GLU A 92 12.37 21.15 25.37
C GLU A 92 10.93 21.01 24.89
N LEU A 93 10.50 21.98 24.11
CA LEU A 93 9.28 21.92 23.32
C LEU A 93 9.69 21.90 21.85
N ARG A 94 9.40 20.81 21.15
CA ARG A 94 9.71 20.64 19.73
C ARG A 94 8.42 20.63 18.93
N ILE A 95 8.37 21.46 17.91
CA ILE A 95 7.23 21.61 17.00
C ILE A 95 7.69 21.25 15.59
N TYR A 96 6.93 20.38 14.95
CA TYR A 96 7.26 19.83 13.63
C TYR A 96 6.15 20.17 12.63
N THR A 97 6.51 20.83 11.54
CA THR A 97 5.62 21.13 10.39
C THR A 97 6.16 20.55 9.08
N ASP A 98 7.20 19.74 9.17
CA ASP A 98 7.84 19.06 8.05
C ASP A 98 6.98 17.94 7.47
N TYR A 99 7.34 17.57 6.25
CA TYR A 99 6.71 16.54 5.44
C TYR A 99 7.42 15.19 5.61
N GLY A 100 6.74 14.09 5.30
CA GLY A 100 7.32 12.75 5.30
C GLY A 100 7.32 12.04 6.65
N ARG A 101 6.76 12.65 7.70
CA ARG A 101 6.57 11.99 9.00
C ARG A 101 5.43 10.98 8.91
N CYS A 102 5.61 9.82 9.54
CA CYS A 102 4.55 8.85 9.69
C CYS A 102 3.71 9.22 10.91
N SER A 103 2.40 9.31 10.72
CA SER A 103 1.42 9.58 11.77
C SER A 103 0.29 8.57 11.72
N ARG A 104 -0.39 8.39 12.85
CA ARG A 104 -1.57 7.52 12.96
C ARG A 104 -2.66 8.20 13.78
N PRO A 105 -3.93 8.04 13.42
CA PRO A 105 -5.03 8.63 14.15
C PRO A 105 -5.37 7.82 15.40
N LEU A 106 -5.54 8.52 16.52
CA LEU A 106 -5.96 7.95 17.80
C LEU A 106 -7.18 8.68 18.36
N PHE A 107 -7.94 8.00 19.21
CA PHE A 107 -9.01 8.67 19.95
C PHE A 107 -8.45 9.48 21.10
N ILE A 108 -9.00 10.68 21.29
CA ILE A 108 -8.61 11.57 22.39
C ILE A 108 -9.31 11.12 23.68
N VAL A 109 -8.52 11.00 24.76
CA VAL A 109 -9.00 10.65 26.11
C VAL A 109 -8.86 11.86 27.03
N GLU A 110 -9.93 12.20 27.73
CA GLU A 110 -9.92 13.16 28.83
C GLU A 110 -10.52 12.54 30.08
N LYS A 111 -9.82 12.65 31.22
CA LYS A 111 -10.27 12.12 32.52
C LYS A 111 -10.74 10.65 32.42
N GLN A 112 -9.95 9.81 31.76
CA GLN A 112 -10.23 8.38 31.57
C GLN A 112 -11.56 8.09 30.84
N ARG A 113 -11.95 9.00 29.94
CA ARG A 113 -13.12 8.85 29.06
C ARG A 113 -12.76 9.30 27.65
N LEU A 114 -13.27 8.56 26.67
CA LEU A 114 -13.22 8.98 25.28
C LEU A 114 -14.07 10.24 25.08
N LEU A 115 -13.57 11.18 24.28
CA LEU A 115 -14.37 12.32 23.84
C LEU A 115 -15.47 11.91 22.86
N ILE A 116 -15.19 10.91 22.03
CA ILE A 116 -16.20 10.30 21.15
C ILE A 116 -17.25 9.54 21.97
N LYS A 117 -18.53 9.74 21.63
CA LYS A 117 -19.68 9.13 22.31
C LYS A 117 -20.51 8.31 21.32
N LYS A 118 -21.33 7.39 21.83
CA LYS A 118 -22.22 6.55 21.02
C LYS A 118 -23.10 7.36 20.06
N LYS A 119 -23.64 8.49 20.50
CA LYS A 119 -24.43 9.40 19.64
C LYS A 119 -23.68 9.82 18.37
N HIS A 120 -22.37 10.08 18.44
CA HIS A 120 -21.58 10.47 17.27
C HIS A 120 -21.39 9.30 16.30
N ILE A 121 -21.28 8.08 16.84
CA ILE A 121 -21.19 6.85 16.04
C ILE A 121 -22.51 6.55 15.36
N GLU A 122 -23.64 6.74 16.05
CA GLU A 122 -24.99 6.60 15.48
C GLU A 122 -25.20 7.59 14.33
N THR A 123 -24.81 8.85 14.50
CA THR A 123 -24.82 9.84 13.41
C THR A 123 -23.96 9.41 12.22
N LEU A 124 -22.73 8.92 12.47
CA LEU A 124 -21.84 8.42 11.42
C LEU A 124 -22.41 7.20 10.67
N GLN A 125 -23.17 6.34 11.36
CA GLN A 125 -23.80 5.16 10.76
C GLN A 125 -25.05 5.50 9.93
N GLN A 126 -25.79 6.54 10.32
CA GLN A 126 -27.02 6.98 9.66
C GLN A 126 -26.77 7.95 8.49
N ARG A 127 -25.51 8.26 8.17
CA ARG A 127 -25.16 9.18 7.09
C ARG A 127 -25.70 8.71 5.75
N GLU A 128 -26.38 9.61 5.03
CA GLU A 128 -26.89 9.36 3.67
C GLU A 128 -25.84 9.69 2.61
N THR A 129 -25.01 10.72 2.86
CA THR A 129 -23.90 11.15 2.01
C THR A 129 -22.57 10.92 2.71
N ALA A 130 -21.50 10.72 1.93
CA ALA A 130 -20.16 10.46 2.47
C ALA A 130 -19.46 11.74 2.98
N GLU A 131 -19.94 12.91 2.57
CA GLU A 131 -19.32 14.22 2.82
C GLU A 131 -19.80 14.88 4.12
N GLU A 132 -21.05 14.67 4.53
CA GLU A 132 -21.58 15.21 5.78
C GLU A 132 -21.33 14.25 6.96
N ASP A 133 -20.85 14.78 8.10
CA ASP A 133 -20.49 14.01 9.30
C ASP A 133 -19.43 12.91 9.05
N GLY A 134 -18.53 13.15 8.11
CA GLY A 134 -17.46 12.24 7.71
C GLY A 134 -16.25 12.21 8.66
N TRP A 135 -15.14 11.63 8.19
CA TRP A 135 -13.89 11.55 8.95
C TRP A 135 -13.34 12.94 9.30
N HIS A 136 -13.39 13.88 8.35
CA HIS A 136 -12.94 15.25 8.55
C HIS A 136 -13.68 15.94 9.70
N ASP A 137 -14.99 15.70 9.84
CA ASP A 137 -15.77 16.28 10.93
C ASP A 137 -15.41 15.69 12.29
N LEU A 138 -15.06 14.40 12.36
CA LEU A 138 -14.59 13.78 13.61
C LEU A 138 -13.24 14.37 14.06
N VAL A 139 -12.36 14.67 13.11
CA VAL A 139 -11.08 15.35 13.36
C VAL A 139 -11.34 16.81 13.77
N ALA A 140 -12.19 17.53 13.04
CA ALA A 140 -12.50 18.93 13.30
C ALA A 140 -13.26 19.17 14.63
N LYS A 141 -14.10 18.22 15.03
CA LYS A 141 -14.75 18.21 16.34
C LYS A 141 -13.80 17.80 17.48
N GLY A 142 -12.54 17.45 17.18
CA GLY A 142 -11.52 17.09 18.15
C GLY A 142 -11.79 15.74 18.83
N PHE A 143 -12.36 14.77 18.13
CA PHE A 143 -12.50 13.40 18.65
C PHE A 143 -11.30 12.51 18.32
N ILE A 144 -10.63 12.82 17.21
CA ILE A 144 -9.51 12.07 16.67
C ILE A 144 -8.34 13.03 16.48
N GLU A 145 -7.15 12.57 16.83
CA GLU A 145 -5.91 13.33 16.71
C GLU A 145 -4.87 12.48 15.97
N TYR A 146 -4.15 13.09 15.02
CA TYR A 146 -3.02 12.44 14.37
C TYR A 146 -1.79 12.60 15.27
N ILE A 147 -1.18 11.48 15.61
CA ILE A 147 0.01 11.41 16.43
C ILE A 147 1.15 10.85 15.57
N ASP A 148 2.25 11.58 15.50
CA ASP A 148 3.48 11.14 14.85
C ASP A 148 4.37 10.35 15.82
N THR A 149 5.46 9.78 15.29
CA THR A 149 6.36 8.93 16.07
C THR A 149 7.05 9.66 17.23
N GLU A 150 7.36 10.94 17.07
CA GLU A 150 8.04 11.73 18.12
C GLU A 150 7.05 12.14 19.21
N GLU A 151 5.81 12.51 18.86
CA GLU A 151 4.76 12.80 19.84
C GLU A 151 4.32 11.54 20.58
N GLU A 152 4.33 10.37 19.91
CA GLU A 152 3.99 9.07 20.48
C GLU A 152 4.81 8.77 21.76
N GLU A 153 6.11 9.07 21.76
CA GLU A 153 7.02 8.89 22.91
C GLU A 153 6.58 9.65 24.18
N THR A 154 5.83 10.75 24.02
CA THR A 154 5.34 11.58 25.14
C THR A 154 3.89 11.28 25.53
N THR A 155 3.22 10.39 24.81
CA THR A 155 1.81 10.07 25.02
C THR A 155 1.62 8.73 25.72
N MET A 156 0.49 8.58 26.43
CA MET A 156 0.12 7.32 27.06
C MET A 156 -1.16 6.79 26.40
N ILE A 157 -1.03 5.69 25.67
CA ILE A 157 -2.08 5.14 24.81
C ILE A 157 -2.69 3.90 25.49
N SER A 158 -4.02 3.86 25.57
CA SER A 158 -4.77 2.67 25.99
C SER A 158 -5.07 1.77 24.78
N MET A 159 -4.94 0.45 24.94
CA MET A 159 -5.17 -0.51 23.86
C MET A 159 -6.65 -0.76 23.62
N THR A 160 -7.43 -0.77 24.69
CA THR A 160 -8.87 -1.00 24.66
C THR A 160 -9.62 -0.03 25.56
N ILE A 161 -10.91 0.14 25.26
CA ILE A 161 -11.82 0.94 26.09
C ILE A 161 -11.94 0.36 27.51
N ASN A 162 -11.75 -0.96 27.66
CA ASN A 162 -11.80 -1.62 28.97
C ASN A 162 -10.67 -1.13 29.88
N ASP A 163 -9.48 -0.85 29.33
CA ASP A 163 -8.34 -0.34 30.10
C ASP A 163 -8.69 1.02 30.73
N LEU A 164 -9.39 1.89 29.98
CA LEU A 164 -9.87 3.18 30.48
C LEU A 164 -10.95 3.02 31.58
N VAL A 165 -11.81 2.00 31.45
CA VAL A 165 -12.84 1.71 32.45
C VAL A 165 -12.19 1.20 33.74
N SER A 166 -11.25 0.26 33.64
CA SER A 166 -10.47 -0.25 34.77
C SER A 166 -9.69 0.85 35.46
N ALA A 167 -9.00 1.72 34.71
CA ALA A 167 -8.30 2.89 35.24
C ALA A 167 -9.20 3.87 35.99
N ARG A 168 -10.48 3.93 35.66
CA ARG A 168 -11.46 4.77 36.34
C ARG A 168 -12.07 4.11 37.58
N LEU A 169 -12.35 2.81 37.52
CA LEU A 169 -13.05 2.09 38.59
C LEU A 169 -12.10 1.61 39.68
N ASN A 170 -10.94 1.06 39.29
CA ASN A 170 -9.93 0.53 40.17
C ASN A 170 -8.56 1.18 39.87
N PRO A 171 -8.34 2.46 40.26
CA PRO A 171 -7.10 3.16 39.94
C PRO A 171 -5.84 2.50 40.50
N GLU A 172 -5.95 1.77 41.62
CA GLU A 172 -4.81 1.09 42.26
C GLU A 172 -4.38 -0.20 41.54
N GLU A 173 -5.30 -0.86 40.84
CA GLU A 173 -5.00 -2.07 40.04
C GLU A 173 -4.64 -1.72 38.59
N ALA A 174 -4.97 -0.51 38.15
CA ALA A 174 -4.76 -0.08 36.79
C ALA A 174 -3.28 0.20 36.52
N TYR A 175 -2.82 -0.26 35.35
CA TYR A 175 -1.44 -0.04 34.91
C TYR A 175 -1.07 1.45 34.84
N ALA A 176 -2.00 2.30 34.40
CA ALA A 176 -1.78 3.74 34.32
C ALA A 176 -3.06 4.54 34.63
N GLY A 177 -2.89 5.61 35.41
CA GLY A 177 -3.94 6.58 35.74
C GLY A 177 -3.99 7.80 34.81
N THR A 178 -3.13 7.89 33.81
CA THR A 178 -2.89 9.12 33.01
C THR A 178 -2.92 8.88 31.49
N TYR A 179 -3.92 8.13 31.00
CA TYR A 179 -4.08 7.91 29.56
C TYR A 179 -4.44 9.22 28.84
N THR A 180 -3.75 9.49 27.73
CA THR A 180 -4.00 10.67 26.88
C THR A 180 -4.76 10.29 25.60
N HIS A 181 -4.55 9.07 25.11
CA HIS A 181 -5.18 8.56 23.90
C HIS A 181 -5.63 7.11 24.05
N CYS A 182 -6.42 6.65 23.08
CA CYS A 182 -6.87 5.26 22.95
C CYS A 182 -6.74 4.81 21.50
N GLU A 183 -6.31 3.58 21.31
CA GLU A 183 -6.33 2.93 20.00
C GLU A 183 -7.76 2.86 19.46
N ILE A 184 -7.89 3.08 18.15
CA ILE A 184 -9.18 2.87 17.46
C ILE A 184 -9.49 1.37 17.42
N HIS A 185 -8.52 0.57 16.99
CA HIS A 185 -8.57 -0.88 17.03
C HIS A 185 -7.16 -1.46 16.86
N PRO A 186 -6.71 -2.41 17.70
CA PRO A 186 -5.35 -2.96 17.63
C PRO A 186 -4.98 -3.62 16.29
N SER A 187 -5.94 -4.15 15.52
CA SER A 187 -5.65 -4.77 14.22
C SER A 187 -5.11 -3.80 13.16
N LEU A 188 -5.24 -2.49 13.39
CA LEU A 188 -4.83 -1.45 12.44
C LEU A 188 -3.30 -1.31 12.36
N ILE A 189 -2.56 -1.97 13.24
CA ILE A 189 -1.09 -2.13 13.14
C ILE A 189 -0.67 -2.98 11.92
N LEU A 190 -1.60 -3.78 11.38
CA LEU A 190 -1.32 -4.67 10.26
C LEU A 190 -1.32 -3.89 8.93
N GLY A 191 -0.47 -4.33 8.00
CA GLY A 191 -0.54 -3.89 6.59
C GLY A 191 -1.57 -4.68 5.78
N VAL A 192 -1.68 -4.36 4.49
CA VAL A 192 -2.66 -4.98 3.57
C VAL A 192 -2.56 -6.52 3.55
N CYS A 193 -1.38 -7.08 3.30
CA CYS A 193 -1.19 -8.53 3.20
C CYS A 193 -1.34 -9.27 4.53
N ALA A 194 -1.00 -8.64 5.66
CA ALA A 194 -1.17 -9.25 6.97
C ALA A 194 -2.63 -9.21 7.43
N SER A 195 -3.39 -8.20 6.99
CA SER A 195 -4.80 -8.01 7.34
C SER A 195 -5.73 -9.04 6.73
N ILE A 196 -5.29 -9.77 5.70
CA ILE A 196 -6.06 -10.87 5.09
C ILE A 196 -5.82 -12.23 5.77
N ILE A 197 -4.91 -12.31 6.75
CA ILE A 197 -4.63 -13.55 7.47
C ILE A 197 -5.73 -13.75 8.52
N PRO A 198 -6.48 -14.87 8.50
CA PRO A 198 -7.41 -15.18 9.57
C PRO A 198 -6.64 -15.57 10.84
N PHE A 199 -7.05 -15.02 11.99
CA PHE A 199 -6.48 -15.30 13.32
C PHE A 199 -4.94 -15.24 13.37
N PRO A 200 -4.32 -14.10 12.96
CA PRO A 200 -2.85 -13.99 12.91
C PRO A 200 -2.20 -14.05 14.30
N ASP A 201 -2.96 -13.74 15.35
CA ASP A 201 -2.61 -13.82 16.77
C ASP A 201 -2.49 -15.26 17.30
N HIS A 202 -3.05 -16.24 16.59
CA HIS A 202 -2.95 -17.67 16.91
C HIS A 202 -1.85 -18.39 16.12
N ASN A 203 -1.12 -17.66 15.27
CA ASN A 203 -0.04 -18.18 14.46
C ASN A 203 1.33 -17.80 15.00
N GLN A 204 2.31 -18.66 14.74
CA GLN A 204 3.71 -18.31 14.96
C GLN A 204 4.11 -17.16 14.01
N SER A 205 4.74 -16.11 14.54
CA SER A 205 5.10 -14.89 13.80
C SER A 205 5.75 -15.12 12.41
N PRO A 206 6.73 -16.04 12.23
CA PRO A 206 7.33 -16.30 10.92
C PRO A 206 6.32 -16.79 9.86
N ARG A 207 5.29 -17.54 10.26
CA ARG A 207 4.25 -18.03 9.33
C ARG A 207 3.39 -16.89 8.79
N ASN A 208 3.13 -15.86 9.60
CA ASN A 208 2.43 -14.66 9.13
C ASN A 208 3.26 -13.90 8.09
N THR A 209 4.58 -13.84 8.28
CA THR A 209 5.50 -13.24 7.31
C THR A 209 5.52 -14.01 5.99
N TYR A 210 5.56 -15.34 6.04
CA TYR A 210 5.49 -16.16 4.83
C TYR A 210 4.16 -15.97 4.09
N GLN A 211 3.03 -15.96 4.80
CA GLN A 211 1.74 -15.74 4.18
C GLN A 211 1.64 -14.35 3.53
N SER A 212 2.21 -13.33 4.15
CA SER A 212 2.25 -11.97 3.59
C SER A 212 3.03 -11.89 2.27
N ALA A 213 4.05 -12.75 2.10
CA ALA A 213 4.80 -12.87 0.86
C ALA A 213 4.07 -13.73 -0.18
N MET A 214 3.57 -14.91 0.22
CA MET A 214 2.87 -15.86 -0.65
C MET A 214 1.55 -15.28 -1.19
N GLY A 215 0.85 -14.45 -0.41
CA GLY A 215 -0.38 -13.79 -0.84
C GLY A 215 -0.22 -12.94 -2.10
N LYS A 216 1.01 -12.43 -2.39
CA LYS A 216 1.31 -11.66 -3.60
C LYS A 216 1.40 -12.52 -4.87
N GLN A 217 1.52 -13.84 -4.71
CA GLN A 217 1.61 -14.82 -5.80
C GLN A 217 0.26 -15.50 -6.08
N ALA A 218 -0.76 -15.23 -5.26
CA ALA A 218 -2.08 -15.82 -5.42
C ALA A 218 -2.74 -15.36 -6.73
N MET A 219 -3.48 -16.27 -7.36
CA MET A 219 -4.24 -15.99 -8.57
C MET A 219 -5.68 -15.62 -8.20
N GLY A 220 -6.22 -14.61 -8.88
CA GLY A 220 -7.56 -14.10 -8.67
C GLY A 220 -7.97 -13.19 -9.79
N ILE A 221 -9.00 -12.38 -9.56
CA ILE A 221 -9.31 -11.26 -10.45
C ILE A 221 -8.54 -10.05 -9.93
N TYR A 222 -7.48 -9.65 -10.64
CA TYR A 222 -6.65 -8.52 -10.23
C TYR A 222 -7.29 -7.16 -10.57
N VAL A 223 -8.07 -7.09 -11.65
CA VAL A 223 -8.86 -5.92 -12.06
C VAL A 223 -10.02 -6.34 -12.94
N THR A 224 -11.14 -5.62 -12.92
CA THR A 224 -12.37 -5.96 -13.66
C THR A 224 -12.25 -5.75 -15.18
N ASN A 225 -11.49 -4.76 -15.63
CA ASN A 225 -11.29 -4.46 -17.05
C ASN A 225 -10.13 -5.24 -17.68
N TYR A 226 -9.71 -6.37 -17.11
CA TYR A 226 -8.58 -7.17 -17.58
C TYR A 226 -8.72 -7.60 -19.04
N GLN A 227 -9.95 -7.79 -19.54
CA GLN A 227 -10.20 -8.19 -20.94
C GLN A 227 -9.83 -7.11 -21.96
N LEU A 228 -9.85 -5.84 -21.55
CA LEU A 228 -9.49 -4.70 -22.39
C LEU A 228 -8.02 -4.30 -22.24
N ARG A 229 -7.34 -4.84 -21.23
CA ARG A 229 -6.00 -4.42 -20.83
C ARG A 229 -4.94 -5.35 -21.44
N MET A 230 -3.99 -4.76 -22.16
CA MET A 230 -2.85 -5.48 -22.75
C MET A 230 -1.67 -5.53 -21.79
N ASP A 231 -1.78 -6.35 -20.74
CA ASP A 231 -0.68 -6.63 -19.80
C ASP A 231 0.29 -7.68 -20.34
N THR A 232 1.58 -7.58 -20.00
CA THR A 232 2.59 -8.56 -20.42
C THR A 232 2.26 -9.98 -19.97
N LEU A 233 1.85 -10.13 -18.71
CA LEU A 233 1.45 -11.39 -18.10
C LEU A 233 0.23 -11.13 -17.21
N ALA A 234 -0.82 -11.94 -17.37
CA ALA A 234 -1.95 -11.92 -16.46
C ALA A 234 -2.46 -13.34 -16.17
N TYR A 235 -2.79 -13.59 -14.91
CA TYR A 235 -3.38 -14.83 -14.44
C TYR A 235 -4.75 -14.52 -13.85
N VAL A 236 -5.79 -15.17 -14.37
CA VAL A 236 -7.16 -14.94 -13.93
C VAL A 236 -7.80 -16.28 -13.56
N LEU A 237 -8.30 -16.40 -12.34
CA LEU A 237 -8.98 -17.59 -11.87
C LEU A 237 -10.39 -17.67 -12.45
N TYR A 238 -10.86 -18.85 -12.88
CA TYR A 238 -12.20 -19.01 -13.48
C TYR A 238 -13.33 -18.71 -12.47
N TYR A 239 -13.24 -19.31 -11.28
CA TYR A 239 -14.29 -19.25 -10.26
C TYR A 239 -13.73 -18.85 -8.90
N PRO A 240 -13.29 -17.59 -8.74
CA PRO A 240 -12.81 -17.10 -7.46
C PRO A 240 -13.98 -17.03 -6.46
N GLN A 241 -13.73 -17.43 -5.22
CA GLN A 241 -14.73 -17.47 -4.16
C GLN A 241 -14.35 -16.55 -3.00
N LYS A 242 -15.37 -15.94 -2.40
CA LYS A 242 -15.22 -15.20 -1.15
C LYS A 242 -14.82 -16.18 -0.04
N PRO A 243 -13.79 -15.88 0.76
CA PRO A 243 -13.44 -16.74 1.88
C PRO A 243 -14.58 -16.83 2.89
N LEU A 244 -14.80 -18.02 3.45
CA LEU A 244 -15.82 -18.23 4.50
C LEU A 244 -15.45 -17.53 5.80
N VAL A 245 -14.17 -17.57 6.17
CA VAL A 245 -13.62 -16.90 7.34
C VAL A 245 -12.96 -15.61 6.88
N THR A 246 -13.46 -14.47 7.36
CA THR A 246 -13.00 -13.15 6.93
C THR A 246 -12.57 -12.28 8.10
N THR A 247 -11.58 -11.42 7.89
CA THR A 247 -11.27 -10.33 8.83
C THR A 247 -12.14 -9.11 8.50
N ARG A 248 -12.36 -8.22 9.47
CA ARG A 248 -13.09 -6.95 9.20
C ARG A 248 -12.34 -6.07 8.20
N ALA A 249 -11.01 -6.10 8.23
CA ALA A 249 -10.19 -5.32 7.30
C ALA A 249 -10.39 -5.73 5.82
N MET A 250 -10.77 -6.98 5.53
CA MET A 250 -11.06 -7.43 4.15
C MET A 250 -12.20 -6.66 3.48
N GLU A 251 -13.13 -6.11 4.26
CA GLU A 251 -14.24 -5.31 3.75
C GLU A 251 -13.73 -3.99 3.16
N HIS A 252 -12.80 -3.33 3.85
CA HIS A 252 -12.18 -2.07 3.41
C HIS A 252 -11.18 -2.28 2.27
N LEU A 253 -10.55 -3.45 2.19
CA LEU A 253 -9.62 -3.81 1.10
C LEU A 253 -10.33 -4.29 -0.17
N HIS A 254 -11.66 -4.33 -0.15
CA HIS A 254 -12.48 -4.88 -1.23
C HIS A 254 -12.13 -6.33 -1.64
N PHE A 255 -11.54 -7.10 -0.73
CA PHE A 255 -11.12 -8.48 -1.01
C PHE A 255 -12.33 -9.40 -1.23
N ARG A 256 -13.48 -9.03 -0.66
CA ARG A 256 -14.75 -9.73 -0.91
C ARG A 256 -15.25 -9.51 -2.34
N GLN A 257 -14.99 -8.34 -2.94
CA GLN A 257 -15.38 -8.04 -4.32
C GLN A 257 -14.43 -8.70 -5.32
N LEU A 258 -13.13 -8.71 -5.03
CA LEU A 258 -12.08 -9.28 -5.88
C LEU A 258 -11.29 -10.37 -5.12
N PRO A 259 -11.87 -11.56 -4.93
CA PRO A 259 -11.19 -12.64 -4.21
C PRO A 259 -10.09 -13.30 -5.05
N ALA A 260 -9.09 -13.84 -4.35
CA ALA A 260 -7.94 -14.54 -4.93
C ALA A 260 -7.79 -15.96 -4.33
N GLY A 261 -8.81 -16.80 -4.52
CA GLY A 261 -8.80 -18.18 -4.02
C GLY A 261 -10.14 -18.90 -4.17
N ILE A 262 -10.21 -20.15 -3.70
CA ILE A 262 -11.40 -21.00 -3.68
C ILE A 262 -11.49 -21.65 -2.30
N ASN A 263 -12.69 -21.78 -1.74
CA ASN A 263 -12.88 -22.56 -0.52
C ASN A 263 -12.79 -24.06 -0.85
N ALA A 264 -11.78 -24.73 -0.30
CA ALA A 264 -11.56 -26.15 -0.50
C ALA A 264 -12.03 -26.96 0.72
N ILE A 265 -12.55 -28.16 0.49
CA ILE A 265 -12.73 -29.14 1.56
C ILE A 265 -11.39 -29.84 1.74
N VAL A 266 -10.80 -29.69 2.93
CA VAL A 266 -9.48 -30.23 3.26
C VAL A 266 -9.63 -31.32 4.32
N ALA A 267 -8.98 -32.47 4.09
CA ALA A 267 -8.87 -33.55 5.06
C ALA A 267 -7.40 -33.68 5.50
N ILE A 268 -7.14 -33.65 6.80
CA ILE A 268 -5.81 -33.85 7.37
C ILE A 268 -5.70 -35.32 7.77
N ALA A 269 -5.07 -36.12 6.91
CA ALA A 269 -4.88 -37.55 7.13
C ALA A 269 -3.66 -38.08 6.37
N CYS A 270 -3.02 -39.13 6.89
CA CYS A 270 -2.02 -39.87 6.13
C CYS A 270 -2.75 -40.79 5.13
N TYR A 271 -2.60 -40.53 3.83
CA TYR A 271 -3.29 -41.30 2.79
C TYR A 271 -2.33 -41.63 1.65
N SER A 272 -2.17 -42.91 1.32
CA SER A 272 -1.35 -43.44 0.21
C SER A 272 0.15 -43.10 0.21
N GLY A 273 0.64 -42.22 1.10
CA GLY A 273 2.02 -41.79 1.18
C GLY A 273 2.40 -40.66 0.22
N TYR A 274 1.55 -40.31 -0.75
CA TYR A 274 1.79 -39.22 -1.72
C TYR A 274 1.53 -37.80 -1.18
N ASN A 275 1.26 -37.65 0.12
CA ASN A 275 1.07 -36.36 0.81
C ASN A 275 2.11 -36.10 1.90
N GLN A 276 3.31 -36.67 1.76
CA GLN A 276 4.45 -36.44 2.65
C GLN A 276 5.30 -35.26 2.17
N GLU A 277 6.13 -34.67 3.04
CA GLU A 277 7.09 -33.60 2.67
C GLU A 277 6.44 -32.42 1.91
N ASP A 278 5.43 -31.80 2.53
CA ASP A 278 4.68 -30.65 2.00
C ASP A 278 3.93 -30.87 0.66
N SER A 279 3.81 -32.13 0.22
CA SER A 279 2.96 -32.50 -0.93
C SER A 279 1.49 -32.64 -0.55
N VAL A 280 0.60 -32.35 -1.50
CA VAL A 280 -0.86 -32.42 -1.31
C VAL A 280 -1.50 -33.27 -2.39
N ILE A 281 -2.47 -34.11 -2.00
CA ILE A 281 -3.27 -34.91 -2.93
C ILE A 281 -4.54 -34.13 -3.26
N MET A 282 -4.84 -33.99 -4.56
CA MET A 282 -6.04 -33.33 -5.05
C MET A 282 -7.04 -34.33 -5.64
N ASN A 283 -8.33 -34.02 -5.53
CA ASN A 283 -9.38 -34.83 -6.11
C ASN A 283 -9.51 -34.55 -7.62
N GLN A 284 -9.19 -35.55 -8.45
CA GLN A 284 -9.27 -35.45 -9.91
C GLN A 284 -10.68 -35.06 -10.39
N SER A 285 -11.73 -35.65 -9.83
CA SER A 285 -13.12 -35.34 -10.24
C SER A 285 -13.49 -33.88 -9.96
N SER A 286 -12.88 -33.24 -8.96
CA SER A 286 -13.07 -31.79 -8.72
C SER A 286 -12.33 -30.96 -9.77
N ILE A 287 -11.11 -31.36 -10.14
CA ILE A 287 -10.31 -30.69 -11.19
C ILE A 287 -11.04 -30.76 -12.53
N ASP A 288 -11.62 -31.92 -12.87
CA ASP A 288 -12.40 -32.11 -14.10
C ASP A 288 -13.61 -31.16 -14.17
N ARG A 289 -14.22 -30.86 -13.03
CA ARG A 289 -15.32 -29.89 -12.87
C ARG A 289 -14.87 -28.43 -12.85
N GLY A 290 -13.57 -28.16 -13.01
CA GLY A 290 -13.01 -26.81 -13.11
C GLY A 290 -12.43 -26.24 -11.80
N PHE A 291 -12.21 -27.08 -10.78
CA PHE A 291 -11.53 -26.65 -9.55
C PHE A 291 -10.12 -26.12 -9.86
N PHE A 292 -9.82 -24.90 -9.39
CA PHE A 292 -8.57 -24.16 -9.64
C PHE A 292 -8.18 -23.95 -11.11
N ARG A 293 -9.11 -24.06 -12.07
CA ARG A 293 -8.82 -23.70 -13.47
C ARG A 293 -8.56 -22.20 -13.59
N SER A 294 -7.50 -21.82 -14.30
CA SER A 294 -7.11 -20.43 -14.54
C SER A 294 -6.92 -20.15 -16.03
N LEU A 295 -7.08 -18.88 -16.40
CA LEU A 295 -6.69 -18.30 -17.68
C LEU A 295 -5.32 -17.65 -17.54
N PHE A 296 -4.50 -17.84 -18.56
CA PHE A 296 -3.20 -17.19 -18.69
C PHE A 296 -3.19 -16.33 -19.94
N PHE A 297 -2.89 -15.06 -19.79
CA PHE A 297 -2.69 -14.12 -20.88
C PHE A 297 -1.23 -13.72 -20.94
N ARG A 298 -0.68 -13.70 -22.16
CA ARG A 298 0.64 -13.18 -22.46
C ARG A 298 0.51 -12.27 -23.68
N SER A 299 0.93 -11.03 -23.56
CA SER A 299 0.99 -10.10 -24.68
C SER A 299 2.41 -9.98 -25.21
N TYR A 300 2.51 -9.79 -26.52
CA TYR A 300 3.74 -9.52 -27.24
C TYR A 300 3.62 -8.16 -27.91
N ARG A 301 4.69 -7.38 -27.88
CA ARG A 301 4.76 -6.06 -28.51
C ARG A 301 5.98 -6.01 -29.40
N ASP A 302 5.80 -5.50 -30.60
CA ASP A 302 6.86 -5.14 -31.52
C ASP A 302 6.53 -3.79 -32.17
N GLU A 303 7.54 -3.13 -32.73
CA GLU A 303 7.40 -1.86 -33.44
C GLU A 303 8.32 -1.82 -34.67
N GLU A 304 7.88 -1.11 -35.71
CA GLU A 304 8.69 -0.86 -36.90
C GLU A 304 9.70 0.25 -36.62
N LYS A 305 10.99 -0.05 -36.80
CA LYS A 305 12.04 0.97 -36.72
C LYS A 305 12.17 1.71 -38.04
N LYS A 306 12.07 3.04 -37.98
CA LYS A 306 12.35 3.95 -39.10
C LYS A 306 13.64 4.74 -38.83
N MET A 307 14.47 4.90 -39.85
CA MET A 307 15.70 5.70 -39.78
C MET A 307 15.54 6.92 -40.70
N GLY A 308 15.05 8.02 -40.14
CA GLY A 308 14.65 9.19 -40.93
C GLY A 308 13.46 8.87 -41.84
N THR A 309 13.58 9.17 -43.13
CA THR A 309 12.53 8.93 -44.14
C THR A 309 12.54 7.49 -44.70
N LEU A 310 13.57 6.69 -44.41
CA LEU A 310 13.64 5.29 -44.86
C LEU A 310 13.02 4.33 -43.85
N VAL A 311 12.02 3.57 -44.31
CA VAL A 311 11.44 2.43 -43.59
C VAL A 311 12.47 1.30 -43.58
N LYS A 312 12.90 0.88 -42.39
CA LYS A 312 13.91 -0.17 -42.20
C LYS A 312 13.30 -1.49 -41.72
N GLU A 313 12.10 -1.48 -41.19
CA GLU A 313 11.37 -2.67 -40.77
C GLU A 313 9.92 -2.54 -41.21
N ASP A 314 9.35 -3.63 -41.69
CA ASP A 314 7.98 -3.69 -42.23
C ASP A 314 7.31 -4.96 -41.72
N PHE A 315 6.06 -4.83 -41.26
CA PHE A 315 5.23 -5.97 -40.90
C PHE A 315 4.62 -6.61 -42.15
N GLY A 316 4.69 -7.93 -42.20
CA GLY A 316 4.17 -8.69 -43.33
C GLY A 316 4.56 -10.15 -43.24
N ARG A 317 3.91 -10.98 -44.03
CA ARG A 317 4.20 -12.41 -44.07
C ARG A 317 5.53 -12.68 -44.80
N PRO A 318 6.57 -13.20 -44.12
CA PRO A 318 7.85 -13.48 -44.77
C PRO A 318 7.78 -14.72 -45.65
N ASN A 319 8.33 -14.60 -46.86
CA ASN A 319 8.43 -15.71 -47.82
C ASN A 319 9.82 -16.34 -47.78
N ARG A 320 9.88 -17.69 -47.79
CA ARG A 320 11.14 -18.45 -47.82
C ARG A 320 12.03 -18.17 -49.03
N ASN A 321 11.46 -17.69 -50.12
CA ASN A 321 12.21 -17.38 -51.34
C ASN A 321 12.97 -16.04 -51.24
N GLU A 322 12.46 -15.09 -50.45
CA GLU A 322 12.93 -13.70 -50.41
C GLU A 322 13.58 -13.33 -49.08
N THR A 323 13.29 -14.09 -48.02
CA THR A 323 13.67 -13.76 -46.65
C THR A 323 14.79 -14.67 -46.15
N MET A 324 15.91 -14.07 -45.75
CA MET A 324 17.03 -14.76 -45.13
C MET A 324 16.82 -14.92 -43.62
N GLY A 325 17.21 -16.08 -43.08
CA GLY A 325 17.26 -16.31 -41.64
C GLY A 325 15.90 -16.54 -40.99
N MET A 326 14.92 -17.06 -41.73
CA MET A 326 13.62 -17.45 -41.17
C MET A 326 13.80 -18.45 -40.02
N ARG A 327 12.99 -18.27 -38.97
CA ARG A 327 12.93 -19.18 -37.83
C ARG A 327 12.32 -20.53 -38.24
N HIS A 328 12.48 -21.52 -37.36
CA HIS A 328 11.93 -22.87 -37.54
C HIS A 328 10.41 -22.97 -37.27
N GLY A 329 9.79 -21.87 -36.83
CA GLY A 329 8.35 -21.79 -36.55
C GLY A 329 7.47 -21.81 -37.79
N ASP A 330 6.18 -22.00 -37.57
CA ASP A 330 5.16 -21.94 -38.62
C ASP A 330 4.73 -20.48 -38.88
N TYR A 331 4.76 -20.08 -40.16
CA TYR A 331 4.38 -18.74 -40.65
C TYR A 331 3.05 -18.77 -41.43
N GLU A 332 2.43 -19.94 -41.58
CA GLU A 332 1.17 -20.07 -42.32
C GLU A 332 -0.02 -19.45 -41.59
N LYS A 333 0.12 -19.22 -40.28
CA LYS A 333 -0.90 -18.67 -39.38
C LYS A 333 -0.94 -17.14 -39.36
N LEU A 334 -0.11 -16.49 -40.19
CA LEU A 334 -0.05 -15.06 -40.36
C LEU A 334 -0.88 -14.64 -41.58
N ASP A 335 -1.65 -13.57 -41.43
CA ASP A 335 -2.30 -12.88 -42.53
C ASP A 335 -1.28 -12.01 -43.30
N ASP A 336 -1.72 -11.36 -44.37
CA ASP A 336 -0.86 -10.56 -45.25
C ASP A 336 -0.21 -9.36 -44.53
N ASP A 337 -0.84 -8.87 -43.47
CA ASP A 337 -0.31 -7.83 -42.57
C ASP A 337 0.79 -8.33 -41.61
N GLY A 338 1.10 -9.63 -41.65
CA GLY A 338 2.10 -10.25 -40.79
C GLY A 338 1.61 -10.51 -39.38
N LEU A 339 0.32 -10.45 -39.09
CA LEU A 339 -0.23 -10.74 -37.76
C LEU A 339 -1.09 -12.00 -37.79
N SER A 340 -1.16 -12.72 -36.67
CA SER A 340 -2.09 -13.84 -36.54
C SER A 340 -3.48 -13.35 -36.11
N PRO A 341 -4.56 -13.70 -36.82
CA PRO A 341 -5.89 -13.19 -36.50
C PRO A 341 -6.44 -13.79 -35.20
N PRO A 342 -7.26 -13.04 -34.43
CA PRO A 342 -7.87 -13.52 -33.19
C PRO A 342 -8.67 -14.82 -33.40
N GLY A 343 -8.46 -15.81 -32.52
CA GLY A 343 -9.10 -17.13 -32.59
C GLY A 343 -8.23 -18.22 -33.21
N THR A 344 -7.09 -17.86 -33.80
CA THR A 344 -6.13 -18.83 -34.36
C THR A 344 -5.39 -19.57 -33.25
N ARG A 345 -5.32 -20.91 -33.37
CA ARG A 345 -4.57 -21.73 -32.42
C ARG A 345 -3.08 -21.73 -32.76
N VAL A 346 -2.28 -21.18 -31.84
CA VAL A 346 -0.82 -21.16 -31.90
C VAL A 346 -0.21 -22.07 -30.82
N SER A 347 0.95 -22.64 -31.09
CA SER A 347 1.64 -23.61 -30.23
C SER A 347 3.15 -23.63 -30.47
N GLY A 348 3.93 -23.95 -29.43
CA GLY A 348 5.37 -24.15 -29.58
C GLY A 348 6.09 -22.91 -30.10
N GLU A 349 6.81 -23.06 -31.21
CA GLU A 349 7.61 -21.99 -31.83
C GLU A 349 6.88 -21.23 -32.95
N ASP A 350 5.56 -21.38 -33.07
CA ASP A 350 4.75 -20.68 -34.07
C ASP A 350 4.98 -19.17 -34.04
N VAL A 351 5.05 -18.56 -35.23
CA VAL A 351 5.26 -17.12 -35.37
C VAL A 351 3.94 -16.39 -35.24
N ILE A 352 3.92 -15.36 -34.40
CA ILE A 352 2.72 -14.56 -34.09
C ILE A 352 2.80 -13.15 -34.66
N ILE A 353 4.02 -12.63 -34.86
CA ILE A 353 4.28 -11.31 -35.46
C ILE A 353 5.39 -11.51 -36.50
N GLY A 354 5.00 -11.41 -37.77
CA GLY A 354 5.86 -11.44 -38.95
C GLY A 354 6.49 -10.07 -39.19
N LYS A 355 7.81 -9.97 -39.04
CA LYS A 355 8.54 -8.72 -39.25
C LYS A 355 9.78 -8.96 -40.10
N THR A 356 9.98 -8.11 -41.10
CA THR A 356 11.15 -8.18 -42.00
C THR A 356 11.90 -6.86 -42.07
N SER A 357 13.21 -6.93 -42.29
CA SER A 357 14.06 -5.76 -42.58
C SER A 357 14.74 -5.93 -43.95
N PRO A 358 14.89 -4.88 -44.78
CA PRO A 358 15.60 -4.98 -46.03
C PRO A 358 17.11 -5.08 -45.77
N ILE A 359 17.79 -5.94 -46.54
CA ILE A 359 19.25 -6.10 -46.44
C ILE A 359 19.92 -4.99 -47.28
N ALA A 360 20.89 -4.29 -46.70
CA ALA A 360 21.65 -3.25 -47.43
C ALA A 360 22.58 -3.88 -48.48
N GLN A 361 22.68 -3.26 -49.65
CA GLN A 361 23.46 -3.79 -50.78
C GLN A 361 24.96 -3.98 -50.48
N ASP A 362 25.54 -3.26 -49.51
CA ASP A 362 26.96 -3.42 -49.14
C ASP A 362 27.27 -4.73 -48.38
N GLU A 363 26.26 -5.38 -47.77
CA GLU A 363 26.42 -6.69 -47.10
C GLU A 363 26.24 -7.88 -48.06
N SER A 364 26.01 -7.64 -49.36
CA SER A 364 25.60 -8.65 -50.33
C SER A 364 26.75 -9.46 -50.99
N GLN A 365 27.98 -9.39 -50.48
CA GLN A 365 29.11 -10.16 -51.01
C GLN A 365 29.22 -11.55 -50.38
N GLY A 366 28.46 -12.50 -50.92
CA GLY A 366 28.57 -13.94 -50.66
C GLY A 366 27.24 -14.58 -50.26
N GLN A 367 26.70 -15.48 -51.10
CA GLN A 367 25.38 -16.15 -50.99
C GLN A 367 24.12 -15.24 -50.86
N ALA A 368 24.28 -13.96 -50.52
CA ALA A 368 23.23 -12.98 -50.27
C ALA A 368 22.54 -12.40 -51.53
N SER A 369 22.87 -12.87 -52.74
CA SER A 369 22.23 -12.38 -53.98
C SER A 369 20.78 -12.86 -54.17
N ARG A 370 20.32 -13.86 -53.41
CA ARG A 370 18.96 -14.44 -53.57
C ARG A 370 17.91 -13.81 -52.65
N TYR A 371 18.31 -13.28 -51.50
CA TYR A 371 17.39 -12.81 -50.47
C TYR A 371 17.41 -11.27 -50.39
N SER A 372 16.23 -10.65 -50.42
CA SER A 372 16.07 -9.19 -50.35
C SER A 372 15.75 -8.69 -48.94
N LYS A 373 15.21 -9.57 -48.09
CA LYS A 373 14.75 -9.27 -46.73
C LYS A 373 15.42 -10.19 -45.70
N ARG A 374 15.51 -9.76 -44.45
CA ARG A 374 15.94 -10.55 -43.29
C ARG A 374 14.80 -10.67 -42.29
N ASP A 375 14.64 -11.86 -41.72
CA ASP A 375 13.59 -12.13 -40.75
C ASP A 375 13.93 -11.60 -39.35
N HIS A 376 13.00 -10.85 -38.77
CA HIS A 376 13.02 -10.37 -37.38
C HIS A 376 11.73 -10.72 -36.63
N SER A 377 10.96 -11.69 -37.13
CA SER A 377 9.69 -12.09 -36.56
C SER A 377 9.77 -12.55 -35.10
N ILE A 378 8.67 -12.43 -34.37
CA ILE A 378 8.53 -12.88 -32.98
C ILE A 378 7.72 -14.19 -32.96
N SER A 379 8.33 -15.23 -32.36
CA SER A 379 7.69 -16.50 -32.08
C SER A 379 7.02 -16.52 -30.70
N LEU A 380 6.02 -17.37 -30.56
CA LEU A 380 5.46 -17.74 -29.27
C LEU A 380 6.57 -18.31 -28.36
N ARG A 381 6.48 -18.04 -27.06
CA ARG A 381 7.44 -18.44 -26.02
C ARG A 381 6.69 -18.92 -24.79
#